data_AF-A0A963H6G1-F1
#
_entry.id   AF-A0A963H6G1-F1
#
_cell.length_a   1.000
_cell.length_b   1.000
_cell.length_c   1.000
_cell.angle_alpha   90.00
_cell.angle_beta   90.00
_cell.angle_gamma   90.00
#
_symmetry.space_group_name_H-M   'P 1'
#
loop_
_entity.id
_entity.type
_entity.pdbx_description
1 polymer ?
#
loop_
_entity_poly.entity_id
_entity_poly.type
_entity_poly.pdbx_seq_one_letter_code
_entity_poly.pdbx_strand_id
1 'polypeptide(L)'
;MKKILIVALASAGVLTAAPTMAASTWTFTNGSNSGGSNNGNVRTYSSDGVQVQATAWANTGGSSNTVLEDAYLAQYSTGLGVHNRDAGNGDSGEGSSPEHAMDNDQRYDSVLLSFSQAVNLTHVKNDYYSGDS
;
A
#
# COMPACT_ATOMS: atom_id res chain seq x y z
N MET A 1 -25.28 1.68 -74.02
CA MET A 1 -24.68 0.72 -73.07
C MET A 1 -24.48 1.43 -71.74
N LYS A 2 -25.09 0.93 -70.66
CA LYS A 2 -25.13 1.54 -69.31
C LYS A 2 -23.78 1.33 -68.60
N LYS A 3 -23.14 2.40 -68.12
CA LYS A 3 -21.91 2.33 -67.32
C LYS A 3 -22.29 2.14 -65.85
N ILE A 4 -21.95 0.99 -65.28
CA ILE A 4 -22.11 0.69 -63.85
C ILE A 4 -20.88 1.24 -63.13
N LEU A 5 -21.10 2.11 -62.15
CA LEU A 5 -20.05 2.66 -61.29
C LEU A 5 -20.02 1.84 -60.01
N ILE A 6 -18.94 1.08 -59.80
CA ILE A 6 -18.69 0.35 -58.56
C ILE A 6 -17.97 1.32 -57.62
N VAL A 7 -18.63 1.70 -56.52
CA VAL A 7 -18.02 2.46 -55.43
C VAL A 7 -17.46 1.46 -54.42
N ALA A 8 -16.14 1.34 -54.36
CA ALA A 8 -15.46 0.57 -53.34
C ALA A 8 -15.44 1.39 -52.04
N LEU A 9 -16.10 0.88 -50.99
CA LEU A 9 -16.11 1.48 -49.67
C LEU A 9 -14.83 1.03 -48.94
N ALA A 10 -13.85 1.93 -48.81
CA ALA A 10 -12.65 1.68 -48.01
C ALA A 10 -12.99 1.88 -46.53
N SER A 11 -13.08 0.79 -45.78
CA SER A 11 -13.18 0.84 -44.32
C SER A 11 -11.82 1.22 -43.73
N ALA A 12 -11.66 2.49 -43.35
CA ALA A 12 -10.52 2.95 -42.56
C ALA A 12 -10.66 2.41 -41.13
N GLY A 13 -9.85 1.43 -40.76
CA GLY A 13 -9.74 0.94 -39.39
C GLY A 13 -9.17 2.04 -38.50
N VAL A 14 -9.99 2.57 -37.60
CA VAL A 14 -9.53 3.46 -36.53
C VAL A 14 -8.70 2.62 -35.56
N LEU A 15 -7.38 2.73 -35.62
CA LEU A 15 -6.51 2.30 -34.52
C LEU A 15 -6.79 3.23 -33.33
N THR A 16 -7.60 2.78 -32.39
CA THR A 16 -7.70 3.42 -31.08
C THR A 16 -6.38 3.19 -30.34
N ALA A 17 -5.53 4.22 -30.25
CA ALA A 17 -4.37 4.18 -29.37
C ALA A 17 -4.86 3.92 -27.95
N ALA A 18 -4.47 2.79 -27.36
CA ALA A 18 -4.75 2.54 -25.95
C ALA A 18 -4.08 3.64 -25.11
N PRO A 19 -4.74 4.18 -24.08
CA PRO A 19 -4.12 5.17 -23.22
C PRO A 19 -2.87 4.57 -22.58
N THR A 20 -1.71 5.20 -22.83
CA THR A 20 -0.49 4.88 -22.08
C THR A 20 -0.68 5.37 -20.66
N MET A 21 -0.89 4.45 -19.72
CA MET A 21 -0.90 4.80 -18.30
C MET A 21 0.54 4.88 -17.81
N ALA A 22 0.97 6.07 -17.42
CA ALA A 22 2.23 6.23 -16.71
C ALA A 22 2.13 5.53 -15.34
N ALA A 23 3.23 4.93 -14.89
CA ALA A 23 3.29 4.38 -13.54
C ALA A 23 3.26 5.51 -12.51
N SER A 24 2.31 5.47 -11.58
CA SER A 24 2.30 6.38 -10.43
C SER A 24 3.23 5.85 -9.33
N THR A 25 4.02 6.75 -8.74
CA THR A 25 4.83 6.44 -7.54
C THR A 25 4.10 6.93 -6.31
N TRP A 26 3.94 6.05 -5.32
CA TRP A 26 3.27 6.37 -4.07
C TRP A 26 4.29 6.54 -2.95
N THR A 27 4.24 7.69 -2.26
CA THR A 27 5.01 7.94 -1.04
C THR A 27 4.04 8.12 0.12
N PHE A 28 4.11 7.23 1.11
CA PHE A 28 3.15 7.17 2.21
C PHE A 28 3.49 8.13 3.36
N THR A 29 3.63 9.42 3.06
CA THR A 29 4.12 10.43 4.02
C THR A 29 3.12 11.53 4.37
N ASN A 30 1.97 11.61 3.68
CA ASN A 30 0.96 12.63 3.90
C ASN A 30 -0.48 12.13 3.69
N GLY A 31 -0.86 11.09 4.45
CA GLY A 31 -2.21 10.52 4.42
C GLY A 31 -3.12 11.07 5.51
N SER A 32 -4.43 10.93 5.33
CA SER A 32 -5.37 11.10 6.45
C SER A 32 -5.27 9.90 7.39
N ASN A 33 -5.72 10.07 8.63
CA ASN A 33 -5.71 9.01 9.64
C ASN A 33 -7.11 8.90 10.27
N SER A 34 -7.71 7.72 10.17
CA SER A 34 -8.93 7.35 10.88
C SER A 34 -8.57 6.40 12.02
N GLY A 35 -9.09 6.62 13.22
CA GLY A 35 -8.75 5.82 14.41
C GLY A 35 -7.62 6.40 15.26
N GLY A 36 -6.96 7.48 14.83
CA GLY A 36 -5.99 8.21 15.66
C GLY A 36 -4.74 7.37 15.96
N SER A 37 -4.31 7.35 17.23
CA SER A 37 -3.14 6.60 17.70
C SER A 37 -3.48 5.21 18.25
N ASN A 38 -4.57 4.60 17.77
CA ASN A 38 -5.03 3.29 18.23
C ASN A 38 -4.67 2.20 17.23
N ASN A 39 -4.57 0.96 17.69
CA ASN A 39 -4.51 -0.21 16.83
C ASN A 39 -5.70 -0.25 15.87
N GLY A 40 -5.45 -0.71 14.64
CA GLY A 40 -6.47 -0.78 13.59
C GLY A 40 -6.80 0.59 12.99
N ASN A 41 -5.97 1.61 13.20
CA ASN A 41 -6.09 2.86 12.48
C ASN A 41 -5.88 2.64 10.97
N VAL A 42 -6.57 3.44 10.17
CA VAL A 42 -6.51 3.38 8.71
C VAL A 42 -5.89 4.66 8.20
N ARG A 43 -4.83 4.53 7.41
CA ARG A 43 -4.24 5.66 6.68
C ARG A 43 -4.69 5.67 5.24
N THR A 44 -5.20 6.81 4.79
CA THR A 44 -5.74 6.92 3.43
C THR A 44 -4.94 7.94 2.63
N TYR A 45 -4.54 7.53 1.42
CA TYR A 45 -3.80 8.35 0.48
C TYR A 45 -4.54 8.37 -0.86
N SER A 46 -4.41 9.47 -1.60
CA SER A 46 -5.03 9.61 -2.93
C SER A 46 -4.02 10.18 -3.92
N SER A 47 -3.97 9.59 -5.12
CA SER A 47 -3.17 10.08 -6.26
C SER A 47 -3.88 9.70 -7.56
N ASP A 48 -3.93 10.63 -8.52
CA ASP A 48 -4.49 10.39 -9.86
C ASP A 48 -5.91 9.78 -9.86
N GLY A 49 -6.74 10.14 -8.87
CA GLY A 49 -8.11 9.63 -8.74
C GLY A 49 -8.21 8.21 -8.14
N VAL A 50 -7.09 7.57 -7.82
CA VAL A 50 -7.01 6.32 -7.08
C VAL A 50 -6.85 6.62 -5.59
N GLN A 51 -7.50 5.83 -4.75
CA GLN A 51 -7.30 5.86 -3.31
C GLN A 51 -6.62 4.56 -2.86
N VAL A 52 -5.71 4.65 -1.89
CA VAL A 52 -5.16 3.50 -1.18
C VAL A 52 -5.40 3.68 0.32
N GLN A 53 -5.92 2.63 0.94
CA GLN A 53 -6.04 2.52 2.39
C GLN A 53 -4.97 1.55 2.90
N ALA A 54 -4.20 1.99 3.89
CA ALA A 54 -3.18 1.21 4.55
C ALA A 54 -3.62 0.86 5.98
N THR A 55 -3.44 -0.40 6.37
CA THR A 55 -3.63 -0.90 7.74
C THR A 55 -2.45 -1.78 8.16
N ALA A 56 -2.12 -1.75 9.45
CA ALA A 56 -1.04 -2.57 10.02
C ALA A 56 -1.59 -3.83 10.70
N TRP A 57 -0.82 -4.92 10.62
CA TRP A 57 -1.14 -6.21 11.21
C TRP A 57 0.13 -6.90 11.68
N ALA A 58 0.04 -7.63 12.79
CA ALA A 58 1.14 -8.42 13.33
C ALA A 58 0.63 -9.73 13.93
N ASN A 59 1.51 -10.73 14.06
CA ASN A 59 1.19 -12.05 14.63
C ASN A 59 1.12 -12.05 16.17
N THR A 60 0.56 -11.03 16.81
CA THR A 60 0.49 -10.91 18.28
C THR A 60 -0.69 -11.66 18.89
N GLY A 61 -1.55 -12.26 18.07
CA GLY A 61 -2.75 -12.93 18.53
C GLY A 61 -2.47 -14.33 19.09
N GLY A 62 -3.11 -14.62 20.22
CA GLY A 62 -3.08 -15.91 20.88
C GLY A 62 -1.74 -16.21 21.58
N SER A 63 -1.72 -17.24 22.43
CA SER A 63 -0.55 -17.54 23.27
C SER A 63 0.69 -18.05 22.52
N SER A 64 0.57 -18.35 21.22
CA SER A 64 1.66 -18.85 20.38
C SER A 64 2.13 -17.83 19.34
N ASN A 65 1.55 -16.62 19.30
CA ASN A 65 1.90 -15.56 18.35
C ASN A 65 1.83 -16.06 16.89
N THR A 66 0.72 -16.72 16.53
CA THR A 66 0.49 -17.24 15.18
C THR A 66 -0.78 -16.69 14.54
N VAL A 67 -1.55 -15.89 15.27
CA VAL A 67 -2.78 -15.27 14.80
C VAL A 67 -2.51 -13.81 14.53
N LEU A 68 -2.97 -13.31 13.39
CA LEU A 68 -2.87 -11.89 13.06
C LEU A 68 -3.87 -11.09 13.88
N GLU A 69 -3.41 -9.99 14.46
CA GLU A 69 -4.22 -8.92 15.04
C GLU A 69 -3.86 -7.59 14.36
N ASP A 70 -4.78 -6.64 14.41
CA ASP A 70 -4.53 -5.28 13.94
C ASP A 70 -3.51 -4.57 14.84
N ALA A 71 -2.60 -3.86 14.20
CA ALA A 71 -1.55 -3.08 14.83
C ALA A 71 -1.80 -1.59 14.59
N TYR A 72 -1.05 -0.72 15.27
CA TYR A 72 -1.04 0.70 14.99
C TYR A 72 -0.12 0.99 13.81
N LEU A 73 -0.65 1.64 12.78
CA LEU A 73 0.11 2.10 11.62
C LEU A 73 0.61 3.52 11.87
N ALA A 74 1.90 3.66 12.16
CA ALA A 74 2.58 4.95 12.29
C ALA A 74 2.90 5.56 10.91
N GLN A 75 3.03 6.89 10.86
CA GLN A 75 3.52 7.61 9.68
C GLN A 75 4.67 8.52 10.09
N TYR A 76 5.78 8.37 9.39
CA TYR A 76 7.01 9.13 9.55
C TYR A 76 7.26 10.00 8.31
N SER A 77 8.28 10.84 8.37
CA SER A 77 8.68 11.68 7.23
C SER A 77 9.14 10.86 6.01
N THR A 78 9.54 9.60 6.21
CA THR A 78 10.06 8.71 5.16
C THR A 78 9.07 7.62 4.74
N GLY A 79 7.97 7.39 5.46
CA GLY A 79 7.00 6.36 5.12
C GLY A 79 6.14 5.88 6.28
N LEU A 80 5.75 4.61 6.22
CA LEU A 80 4.93 3.93 7.21
C LEU A 80 5.79 3.09 8.14
N GLY A 81 5.29 2.88 9.36
CA GLY A 81 5.83 1.92 10.32
C GLY A 81 4.72 1.23 11.09
N VAL A 82 5.03 0.13 11.74
CA VAL A 82 4.05 -0.69 12.47
C VAL A 82 4.42 -0.66 13.94
N HIS A 83 3.42 -0.44 14.81
CA HIS A 83 3.53 -0.73 16.24
C HIS A 83 2.54 -1.82 16.62
N ASN A 84 3.05 -3.02 16.89
CA ASN A 84 2.26 -4.18 17.24
C ASN A 84 1.79 -4.16 18.71
N ARG A 85 0.92 -5.10 19.06
CA ARG A 85 0.23 -5.13 20.36
C ARG A 85 1.06 -5.66 21.51
N ASP A 86 2.19 -6.30 21.24
CA ASP A 86 3.02 -6.97 22.23
C ASP A 86 4.17 -6.09 22.74
N ALA A 87 4.12 -4.77 22.51
CA ALA A 87 5.04 -3.80 23.08
C ALA A 87 5.15 -3.94 24.61
N GLY A 88 6.35 -4.23 25.10
CA GLY A 88 6.65 -4.54 26.50
C GLY A 88 6.15 -5.90 27.00
N ASN A 89 5.55 -6.72 26.13
CA ASN A 89 4.95 -8.02 26.43
C ASN A 89 5.46 -9.12 25.48
N GLY A 90 6.77 -9.35 25.51
CA GLY A 90 7.43 -10.31 24.63
C GLY A 90 7.86 -9.73 23.28
N ASP A 91 7.71 -8.42 23.13
CA ASP A 91 8.33 -7.56 22.14
C ASP A 91 8.80 -6.27 22.84
N SER A 92 10.09 -6.16 23.16
CA SER A 92 10.55 -5.19 24.17
C SER A 92 11.01 -3.85 23.62
N GLY A 93 11.33 -3.74 22.33
CA GLY A 93 11.72 -2.49 21.70
C GLY A 93 10.62 -1.87 20.84
N GLU A 94 9.50 -2.57 20.62
CA GLU A 94 8.37 -2.10 19.81
C GLU A 94 7.97 -0.64 20.13
N GLY A 95 7.86 0.17 19.09
CA GLY A 95 7.56 1.60 19.17
C GLY A 95 8.71 2.46 19.66
N SER A 96 9.90 1.90 19.86
CA SER A 96 11.17 2.56 20.21
C SER A 96 12.25 2.29 19.17
N SER A 97 13.17 3.23 18.94
CA SER A 97 14.23 3.03 17.95
C SER A 97 15.13 1.90 18.45
N PRO A 98 15.47 0.89 17.62
CA PRO A 98 15.28 0.81 16.17
C PRO A 98 13.90 0.30 15.65
N GLU A 99 13.13 -0.41 16.46
CA GLU A 99 11.85 -1.12 16.16
C GLU A 99 10.66 -0.16 15.90
N HIS A 100 10.68 0.49 14.74
CA HIS A 100 9.60 1.36 14.24
C HIS A 100 9.20 1.09 12.79
N ALA A 101 10.04 0.39 12.04
CA ALA A 101 9.75 -0.01 10.67
C ALA A 101 8.81 -1.23 10.67
N MET A 102 8.42 -1.71 9.48
CA MET A 102 7.95 -3.09 9.42
C MET A 102 9.13 -3.99 9.75
N ASP A 103 9.10 -4.67 10.89
CA ASP A 103 10.16 -5.57 11.30
C ASP A 103 9.73 -7.04 11.32
N ASN A 104 10.68 -7.88 11.69
CA ASN A 104 10.50 -9.31 11.86
C ASN A 104 11.24 -9.84 13.11
N ASP A 105 11.51 -8.96 14.09
CA ASP A 105 12.15 -9.36 15.34
C ASP A 105 11.09 -9.57 16.41
N GLN A 106 11.12 -10.72 17.08
CA GLN A 106 10.13 -11.21 18.05
C GLN A 106 8.71 -11.41 17.48
N ARG A 107 8.19 -10.48 16.68
CA ARG A 107 6.93 -10.51 15.94
C ARG A 107 7.20 -10.29 14.45
N TYR A 108 6.16 -10.47 13.65
CA TYR A 108 6.19 -10.31 12.20
C TYR A 108 5.15 -9.29 11.81
N ASP A 109 5.64 -8.14 11.38
CA ASP A 109 4.80 -7.03 10.98
C ASP A 109 4.42 -7.10 9.51
N SER A 110 3.29 -6.47 9.22
CA SER A 110 2.80 -6.34 7.86
C SER A 110 1.92 -5.10 7.70
N VAL A 111 1.95 -4.56 6.49
CA VAL A 111 1.05 -3.49 6.05
C VAL A 111 0.23 -3.98 4.88
N LEU A 112 -1.10 -3.93 5.02
CA LEU A 112 -2.03 -4.20 3.94
C LEU A 112 -2.35 -2.91 3.20
N LEU A 113 -2.04 -2.87 1.90
CA LEU A 113 -2.42 -1.79 0.98
C LEU A 113 -3.64 -2.21 0.17
N SER A 114 -4.77 -1.55 0.39
CA SER A 114 -6.03 -1.77 -0.31
C SER A 114 -6.33 -0.62 -1.27
N PHE A 115 -6.22 -0.88 -2.57
CA PHE A 115 -6.46 0.10 -3.62
C PHE A 115 -7.94 0.12 -4.01
N SER A 116 -8.48 1.31 -4.28
CA SER A 116 -9.87 1.51 -4.71
C SER A 116 -10.18 0.95 -6.10
N GLN A 117 -9.15 0.48 -6.81
CA GLN A 117 -9.23 -0.14 -8.13
C GLN A 117 -8.08 -1.13 -8.31
N ALA A 118 -8.18 -2.00 -9.32
CA ALA A 118 -7.10 -2.90 -9.66
C ALA A 118 -5.84 -2.12 -10.08
N VAL A 119 -4.68 -2.53 -9.56
CA VAL A 119 -3.38 -1.95 -9.88
C VAL A 119 -2.40 -3.04 -10.29
N ASN A 120 -1.49 -2.72 -11.20
CA ASN A 120 -0.33 -3.57 -11.48
C ASN A 120 0.84 -3.06 -10.67
N LEU A 121 1.23 -3.83 -9.66
CA LEU A 121 2.38 -3.51 -8.82
C LEU A 121 3.67 -3.80 -9.60
N THR A 122 4.48 -2.78 -9.85
CA THR A 122 5.75 -2.94 -10.56
C THR A 122 6.93 -3.02 -9.62
N HIS A 123 6.91 -2.23 -8.53
CA HIS A 123 7.96 -2.16 -7.54
C HIS A 123 7.36 -1.89 -6.15
N VAL A 124 8.02 -2.42 -5.13
CA VAL A 124 7.82 -2.06 -3.72
C VAL A 124 9.18 -1.71 -3.15
N LYS A 125 9.25 -0.60 -2.41
CA LYS A 125 10.41 -0.25 -1.62
C LYS A 125 10.00 -0.27 -0.16
N ASN A 126 10.65 -1.14 0.62
CA ASN A 126 10.69 -1.04 2.07
C ASN A 126 12.06 -0.44 2.42
N ASP A 127 12.08 0.62 3.22
CA ASP A 127 13.29 1.32 3.63
C ASP A 127 13.25 1.53 5.14
N TYR A 128 14.42 1.65 5.75
CA TYR A 128 14.55 1.79 7.19
C TYR A 128 14.45 3.27 7.60
N TYR A 129 14.02 3.53 8.83
CA TYR A 129 14.13 4.86 9.42
C TYR A 129 15.54 5.02 10.03
N SER A 130 16.16 6.19 9.92
CA SER A 130 17.55 6.41 10.35
C SER A 130 17.85 5.85 11.75
N GLY A 131 18.81 4.92 11.85
CA GLY A 131 19.24 4.31 13.12
C GLY A 131 18.65 2.93 13.41
N ASP A 132 17.92 2.36 12.45
CA ASP A 132 17.28 1.05 12.54
C ASP A 132 18.24 -0.07 12.05
N SER A 133 18.80 -0.84 12.99
CA SER A 133 19.60 -2.06 12.82
C SER A 133 19.59 -2.89 14.09
#